data_AF-A0A4X1VBA4-F1
#
_entry.id   AF-A0A4X1VBA4-F1
#
_cell.length_a   1.000
_cell.length_b   1.000
_cell.length_c   1.000
_cell.angle_alpha   90.00
_cell.angle_beta   90.00
_cell.angle_gamma   90.00
#
_symmetry.space_group_name_H-M   'P 1'
#
loop_
_entity.id
_entity.type
_entity.pdbx_description
1 polymer ?
#
loop_
_entity_poly.entity_id
_entity_poly.type
_entity_poly.pdbx_seq_one_letter_code
_entity_poly.pdbx_strand_id
1 'polypeptide(L)'
;MDENESNQSLMTSSQYSKESVRKRQDSRNSGGSDSSRFSRKSFKLDYRLEEDVTKSKKGKDGRFVNPWPTWKNLSIPSVLRWLIMEKDHSSVPCSKEELDKELPVLRPYFIRDPEDAGVREAALRVTWLGHATVMVEMDELIFLTDPVFSARASPSQHMGPKRFRRPPCSIGELPRIDAVLISHNHYDHLDYNSVIALNERFGNELRWFVPLGLLDWMQKCGCENVIELDWWEENCVPGHDKVTFVFTPSQHWCKRTLMDDNKVLWGSWSVLGPWNRFFFAGDTGYCSAFEEIGKRFGPFDLAAIPIGAYEPRWFMKYQHVDPEEAVRIHIDVQTKRSVAIHWGTFALANEHYLEPPVKLSEALERYGLKTEDFFVLKHGESRYLNTDDENFE
;
A
#
# COMPACT_ATOMS: atom_id res chain seq x y z
N MET A 1 2.15 -66.32 -34.96
CA MET A 1 2.38 -65.44 -33.79
C MET A 1 3.20 -66.18 -32.74
N ASP A 2 4.35 -66.74 -33.12
CA ASP A 2 5.68 -66.09 -33.06
C ASP A 2 5.89 -65.15 -31.87
N GLU A 3 7.02 -65.15 -31.16
CA GLU A 3 8.09 -66.16 -31.00
C GLU A 3 8.92 -65.77 -29.74
N ASN A 4 9.75 -66.69 -29.22
CA ASN A 4 10.95 -66.52 -28.38
C ASN A 4 11.26 -65.14 -27.71
N GLU A 5 11.58 -65.13 -26.41
CA GLU A 5 12.90 -65.47 -25.84
C GLU A 5 13.14 -64.87 -24.44
N SER A 6 14.05 -65.48 -23.69
CA SER A 6 14.53 -65.06 -22.37
C SER A 6 15.81 -64.21 -22.46
N ASN A 7 15.99 -63.19 -21.59
CA ASN A 7 17.14 -63.23 -20.65
C ASN A 7 17.21 -62.14 -19.55
N GLN A 8 17.79 -62.58 -18.42
CA GLN A 8 18.72 -61.92 -17.49
C GLN A 8 18.81 -60.38 -17.33
N SER A 9 18.52 -59.97 -16.08
CA SER A 9 19.33 -59.12 -15.18
C SER A 9 20.18 -57.95 -15.68
N LEU A 10 20.10 -56.83 -14.95
CA LEU A 10 21.27 -56.27 -14.26
C LEU A 10 20.86 -55.35 -13.09
N MET A 11 21.71 -55.31 -12.05
CA MET A 11 21.57 -54.47 -10.85
C MET A 11 22.16 -53.06 -11.04
N THR A 12 22.03 -52.26 -9.96
CA THR A 12 22.75 -51.04 -9.56
C THR A 12 21.95 -49.74 -9.70
N SER A 13 21.81 -48.87 -8.70
CA SER A 13 22.69 -48.43 -7.58
C SER A 13 23.82 -47.47 -7.97
N SER A 14 23.49 -46.18 -8.06
CA SER A 14 24.38 -45.07 -7.68
C SER A 14 23.48 -43.95 -7.13
N GLN A 15 23.66 -43.46 -5.90
CA GLN A 15 24.72 -42.56 -5.44
C GLN A 15 24.85 -41.30 -6.32
N TYR A 16 24.03 -40.29 -6.01
CA TYR A 16 24.34 -38.91 -6.40
C TYR A 16 25.25 -38.26 -5.35
N SER A 17 26.43 -37.83 -5.81
CA SER A 17 27.50 -37.29 -4.97
C SER A 17 27.18 -35.89 -4.43
N LYS A 18 27.58 -35.64 -3.19
CA LYS A 18 27.68 -34.28 -2.64
C LYS A 18 28.84 -33.55 -3.30
N GLU A 19 28.56 -32.53 -4.11
CA GLU A 19 29.61 -31.73 -4.71
C GLU A 19 30.14 -30.68 -3.71
N SER A 20 31.42 -30.77 -3.39
CA SER A 20 32.07 -29.96 -2.36
C SER A 20 32.81 -28.78 -3.00
N VAL A 21 32.36 -27.56 -2.70
CA VAL A 21 32.95 -26.32 -3.23
C VAL A 21 34.39 -26.16 -2.71
N ARG A 22 35.38 -26.33 -3.58
CA ARG A 22 36.79 -26.06 -3.28
C ARG A 22 37.08 -24.56 -3.37
N LYS A 23 37.49 -23.97 -2.25
CA LYS A 23 38.15 -22.65 -2.23
C LYS A 23 39.45 -22.72 -3.04
N ARG A 24 39.67 -21.76 -3.94
CA ARG A 24 41.01 -21.35 -4.38
C ARG A 24 41.29 -19.95 -3.85
N GLN A 25 42.43 -19.81 -3.18
CA GLN A 25 43.07 -18.50 -2.98
C GLN A 25 43.95 -18.23 -4.19
N ASP A 26 44.03 -16.97 -4.61
CA ASP A 26 45.25 -16.37 -5.17
C ASP A 26 45.22 -14.85 -4.96
N SER A 27 46.36 -14.19 -5.18
CA SER A 27 46.73 -12.95 -4.49
C SER A 27 46.98 -11.72 -5.39
N ARG A 28 46.86 -10.51 -4.79
CA ARG A 28 47.56 -9.22 -5.09
C ARG A 28 48.05 -9.04 -6.56
N ASN A 29 47.60 -8.08 -7.36
CA ASN A 29 47.78 -6.60 -7.27
C ASN A 29 47.34 -5.98 -8.64
N SER A 30 47.28 -4.66 -8.93
CA SER A 30 47.18 -3.39 -8.16
C SER A 30 47.04 -2.21 -9.14
N GLY A 31 46.20 -1.19 -8.87
CA GLY A 31 46.10 0.03 -9.68
C GLY A 31 44.83 0.85 -9.38
N GLY A 32 44.95 2.15 -9.15
CA GLY A 32 43.83 3.01 -8.73
C GLY A 32 43.25 3.89 -9.84
N SER A 33 42.01 4.32 -9.64
CA SER A 33 41.46 5.55 -10.21
C SER A 33 40.54 6.18 -9.16
N ASP A 34 40.73 7.49 -8.91
CA ASP A 34 39.87 8.23 -8.00
C ASP A 34 38.52 8.50 -8.66
N SER A 35 37.48 7.89 -8.12
CA SER A 35 36.10 8.37 -8.26
C SER A 35 35.48 8.51 -6.87
N SER A 36 34.71 9.57 -6.70
CA SER A 36 34.15 10.00 -5.42
C SER A 36 33.28 8.90 -4.79
N ARG A 37 33.87 8.21 -3.79
CA ARG A 37 33.16 7.21 -2.98
C ARG A 37 32.16 7.88 -2.04
N PHE A 38 31.00 8.25 -2.57
CA PHE A 38 29.79 8.18 -1.76
C PHE A 38 29.64 6.75 -1.26
N SER A 39 29.69 6.58 0.06
CA SER A 39 29.58 5.27 0.71
C SER A 39 28.14 4.77 0.59
N ARG A 40 27.82 4.14 -0.55
CA ARG A 40 26.57 3.41 -0.76
C ARG A 40 26.53 2.23 0.21
N LYS A 41 26.03 2.46 1.42
CA LYS A 41 25.70 1.41 2.38
C LYS A 41 24.61 0.54 1.76
N SER A 42 24.95 -0.68 1.35
CA SER A 42 23.91 -1.67 1.02
C SER A 42 23.10 -1.93 2.30
N PHE A 43 21.83 -1.54 2.30
CA PHE A 43 20.94 -1.76 3.43
C PHE A 43 20.64 -3.26 3.53
N LYS A 44 21.44 -3.97 4.33
CA LYS A 44 21.02 -5.27 4.88
C LYS A 44 20.33 -4.98 6.20
N LEU A 45 19.07 -5.37 6.29
CA LEU A 45 18.33 -5.34 7.54
C LEU A 45 19.09 -6.18 8.58
N ASP A 46 19.29 -5.65 9.79
CA ASP A 46 19.89 -6.45 10.87
C ASP A 46 18.81 -7.31 11.52
N TYR A 47 18.62 -8.53 10.98
CA TYR A 47 17.65 -9.51 11.48
C TYR A 47 17.87 -9.94 12.95
N ARG A 48 18.89 -9.42 13.64
CA ARG A 48 19.09 -9.60 15.09
C ARG A 48 18.09 -8.81 15.96
N LEU A 49 17.25 -7.98 15.36
CA LEU A 49 16.18 -7.21 16.03
C LEU A 49 14.79 -7.91 15.95
N GLU A 50 14.74 -9.23 15.69
CA GLU A 50 13.52 -9.97 15.38
C GLU A 50 12.50 -10.18 16.53
N GLU A 51 12.86 -9.92 17.79
CA GLU A 51 12.08 -10.43 18.94
C GLU A 51 10.89 -9.56 19.40
N ASP A 52 10.85 -8.26 19.08
CA ASP A 52 9.88 -7.29 19.66
C ASP A 52 8.83 -6.70 18.67
N VAL A 53 8.49 -7.40 17.58
CA VAL A 53 7.42 -6.94 16.64
C VAL A 53 6.12 -7.74 16.74
N THR A 54 4.99 -7.05 16.60
CA THR A 54 3.64 -7.61 16.62
C THR A 54 3.39 -8.45 15.37
N LYS A 55 3.43 -9.78 15.52
CA LYS A 55 3.13 -10.76 14.44
C LYS A 55 1.62 -10.93 14.24
N SER A 56 1.21 -11.29 13.02
CA SER A 56 -0.18 -11.61 12.70
C SER A 56 -0.65 -12.84 13.49
N LYS A 57 -1.97 -12.95 13.72
CA LYS A 57 -2.56 -14.04 14.51
C LYS A 57 -3.85 -14.51 13.86
N LYS A 58 -4.08 -15.82 13.90
CA LYS A 58 -5.34 -16.46 13.50
C LYS A 58 -6.08 -17.02 14.72
N GLY A 59 -7.41 -16.90 14.72
CA GLY A 59 -8.30 -17.54 15.68
C GLY A 59 -8.40 -19.05 15.47
N LYS A 60 -9.14 -19.73 16.36
CA LYS A 60 -9.38 -21.18 16.27
C LYS A 60 -10.19 -21.60 15.03
N ASP A 61 -10.85 -20.64 14.40
CA ASP A 61 -11.63 -20.77 13.16
C ASP A 61 -10.78 -20.50 11.90
N GLY A 62 -9.48 -20.22 12.05
CA GLY A 62 -8.55 -19.91 10.96
C GLY A 62 -8.64 -18.49 10.40
N ARG A 63 -9.51 -17.63 10.95
CA ARG A 63 -9.64 -16.21 10.55
C ARG A 63 -8.60 -15.35 11.26
N PHE A 64 -8.09 -14.32 10.61
CA PHE A 64 -7.19 -13.35 11.23
C PHE A 64 -7.88 -12.53 12.32
N VAL A 65 -7.13 -12.16 13.37
CA VAL A 65 -7.63 -11.38 14.51
C VAL A 65 -6.68 -10.22 14.81
N ASN A 66 -7.24 -9.06 15.14
CA ASN A 66 -6.46 -7.91 15.60
C ASN A 66 -5.82 -8.23 16.97
N PRO A 67 -4.49 -8.10 17.14
CA PRO A 67 -3.80 -8.38 18.40
C PRO A 67 -3.87 -7.24 19.42
N TRP A 68 -4.21 -6.01 19.02
CA TRP A 68 -4.13 -4.83 19.89
C TRP A 68 -5.36 -4.64 20.80
N PRO A 69 -5.18 -4.16 22.05
CA PRO A 69 -6.27 -3.91 23.00
C PRO A 69 -7.18 -2.74 22.61
N THR A 70 -6.74 -1.91 21.66
CA THR A 70 -7.53 -0.85 21.02
C THR A 70 -8.69 -1.41 20.19
N TRP A 71 -8.54 -2.59 19.59
CA TRP A 71 -9.58 -3.21 18.76
C TRP A 71 -10.79 -3.69 19.58
N LYS A 72 -11.99 -3.48 19.03
CA LYS A 72 -13.22 -4.14 19.50
C LYS A 72 -14.00 -4.65 18.30
N ASN A 73 -14.39 -5.93 18.37
CA ASN A 73 -15.23 -6.54 17.35
C ASN A 73 -16.57 -5.80 17.23
N LEU A 74 -16.95 -5.46 16.00
CA LEU A 74 -18.25 -4.86 15.70
C LEU A 74 -19.35 -5.88 16.01
N SER A 75 -20.24 -5.55 16.96
CA SER A 75 -21.38 -6.42 17.29
C SER A 75 -22.51 -6.22 16.28
N ILE A 76 -23.30 -7.27 16.00
CA ILE A 76 -24.49 -7.15 15.13
C ILE A 76 -25.44 -6.03 15.62
N PRO A 77 -25.73 -5.87 16.93
CA PRO A 77 -26.45 -4.72 17.45
C PRO A 77 -25.79 -3.37 17.15
N SER A 78 -24.46 -3.27 17.17
CA SER A 78 -23.72 -2.05 16.81
C SER A 78 -23.90 -1.69 15.33
N VAL A 79 -23.79 -2.67 14.43
CA VAL A 79 -23.99 -2.47 12.98
C VAL A 79 -25.43 -2.06 12.69
N LEU A 80 -26.41 -2.76 13.29
CA LEU A 80 -27.83 -2.43 13.13
C LEU A 80 -28.17 -1.04 13.70
N ARG A 81 -27.57 -0.68 14.83
CA ARG A 81 -27.70 0.65 15.43
C ARG A 81 -27.15 1.74 14.50
N TRP A 82 -25.96 1.53 13.94
CA TRP A 82 -25.36 2.47 12.98
C TRP A 82 -26.28 2.65 11.75
N LEU A 83 -26.73 1.56 11.12
CA LEU A 83 -27.63 1.58 9.96
C LEU A 83 -28.99 2.26 10.19
N ILE A 84 -29.54 2.23 11.42
CA ILE A 84 -30.89 2.73 11.72
C ILE A 84 -30.88 4.11 12.38
N MET A 85 -29.92 4.38 13.27
CA MET A 85 -29.96 5.58 14.12
C MET A 85 -29.07 6.72 13.65
N GLU A 86 -28.03 6.43 12.86
CA GLU A 86 -27.08 7.45 12.46
C GLU A 86 -27.58 8.18 11.22
N LYS A 87 -27.52 9.51 11.28
CA LYS A 87 -27.91 10.36 10.15
C LYS A 87 -26.72 10.53 9.24
N ASP A 88 -26.95 10.42 7.94
CA ASP A 88 -25.97 10.79 6.93
C ASP A 88 -25.75 12.31 7.00
N HIS A 89 -24.55 12.72 7.43
CA HIS A 89 -24.09 14.10 7.47
C HIS A 89 -23.04 14.39 6.38
N SER A 90 -22.86 13.47 5.42
CA SER A 90 -21.85 13.60 4.36
C SER A 90 -22.07 14.82 3.46
N SER A 91 -23.34 15.20 3.29
CA SER A 91 -23.78 16.42 2.59
C SER A 91 -23.13 16.65 1.23
N VAL A 92 -22.77 15.57 0.52
CA VAL A 92 -22.17 15.63 -0.81
C VAL A 92 -23.12 16.33 -1.78
N PRO A 93 -22.76 17.50 -2.36
CA PRO A 93 -23.67 18.23 -3.21
C PRO A 93 -23.90 17.51 -4.54
N CYS A 94 -25.15 17.57 -5.01
CA CYS A 94 -25.54 17.03 -6.32
C CYS A 94 -25.12 17.95 -7.49
N SER A 95 -24.80 19.22 -7.23
CA SER A 95 -24.29 20.15 -8.23
C SER A 95 -22.87 19.74 -8.64
N LYS A 96 -22.66 19.61 -9.96
CA LYS A 96 -21.33 19.39 -10.50
C LYS A 96 -20.46 20.63 -10.31
N GLU A 97 -21.04 21.81 -10.45
CA GLU A 97 -20.37 23.11 -10.36
C GLU A 97 -19.80 23.35 -8.96
N GLU A 98 -20.56 22.99 -7.92
CA GLU A 98 -20.11 23.04 -6.52
C GLU A 98 -18.98 22.05 -6.25
N LEU A 99 -19.15 20.78 -6.65
CA LEU A 99 -18.09 19.78 -6.51
C LEU A 99 -16.82 20.11 -7.32
N ASP A 100 -16.95 20.70 -8.51
CA ASP A 100 -15.82 21.10 -9.36
C ASP A 100 -15.12 22.36 -8.80
N LYS A 101 -15.81 23.18 -8.00
CA LYS A 101 -15.23 24.33 -7.27
C LYS A 101 -14.42 23.88 -6.05
N GLU A 102 -15.01 23.06 -5.18
CA GLU A 102 -14.37 22.65 -3.92
C GLU A 102 -13.38 21.49 -4.08
N LEU A 103 -13.68 20.55 -5.00
CA LEU A 103 -12.87 19.35 -5.29
C LEU A 103 -12.64 19.21 -6.81
N PRO A 104 -11.82 20.10 -7.41
CA PRO A 104 -11.50 20.07 -8.83
C PRO A 104 -10.70 18.81 -9.18
N VAL A 105 -11.13 18.12 -10.25
CA VAL A 105 -10.38 16.96 -10.79
C VAL A 105 -9.47 17.42 -11.92
N LEU A 106 -8.18 17.55 -11.60
CA LEU A 106 -7.11 17.92 -12.51
C LEU A 106 -6.80 16.78 -13.50
N ARG A 107 -5.96 17.09 -14.50
CA ARG A 107 -5.30 16.07 -15.32
C ARG A 107 -3.87 15.89 -14.80
N PRO A 108 -3.44 14.66 -14.43
CA PRO A 108 -2.06 14.38 -14.05
C PRO A 108 -1.05 14.80 -15.13
N TYR A 109 0.17 15.16 -14.70
CA TYR A 109 1.23 15.65 -15.59
C TYR A 109 1.55 14.63 -16.72
N PHE A 110 1.62 13.34 -16.38
CA PHE A 110 1.98 12.25 -17.31
C PHE A 110 1.01 12.05 -18.48
N ILE A 111 -0.17 12.70 -18.49
CA ILE A 111 -1.06 12.73 -19.66
C ILE A 111 -0.53 13.68 -20.75
N ARG A 112 0.19 14.73 -20.34
CA ARG A 112 0.80 15.72 -21.24
C ARG A 112 2.24 15.37 -21.54
N ASP A 113 2.97 15.02 -20.49
CA ASP A 113 4.42 14.86 -20.48
C ASP A 113 4.76 13.44 -19.97
N PRO A 114 4.38 12.36 -20.71
CA PRO A 114 4.56 10.97 -20.27
C PRO A 114 6.03 10.54 -20.14
N GLU A 115 6.94 11.17 -20.88
CA GLU A 115 8.38 10.94 -20.83
C GLU A 115 9.03 11.42 -19.52
N ASP A 116 8.40 12.35 -18.80
CA ASP A 116 8.85 12.84 -17.50
C ASP A 116 8.53 11.88 -16.36
N ALA A 117 7.80 10.79 -16.62
CA ALA A 117 7.41 9.80 -15.61
C ALA A 117 8.57 8.91 -15.15
N GLY A 118 8.58 8.61 -13.85
CA GLY A 118 9.67 7.97 -13.14
C GLY A 118 10.66 8.98 -12.55
N VAL A 119 11.31 8.60 -11.45
CA VAL A 119 12.35 9.41 -10.81
C VAL A 119 13.65 8.60 -10.77
N ARG A 120 14.72 9.16 -11.34
CA ARG A 120 16.04 8.50 -11.50
C ARG A 120 17.09 8.98 -10.51
N GLU A 121 16.81 10.05 -9.80
CA GLU A 121 17.70 10.70 -8.83
C GLU A 121 17.17 10.49 -7.40
N ALA A 122 17.82 11.10 -6.41
CA ALA A 122 17.42 11.02 -5.01
C ALA A 122 16.20 11.90 -4.71
N ALA A 123 15.05 11.55 -5.28
CA ALA A 123 13.80 12.26 -5.07
C ALA A 123 12.59 11.31 -5.16
N LEU A 124 11.44 11.80 -4.72
CA LEU A 124 10.17 11.10 -4.72
C LEU A 124 9.09 11.99 -5.33
N ARG A 125 8.27 11.45 -6.24
CA ARG A 125 7.05 12.10 -6.71
C ARG A 125 5.83 11.27 -6.35
N VAL A 126 4.79 11.95 -5.87
CA VAL A 126 3.49 11.34 -5.57
C VAL A 126 2.39 12.03 -6.39
N THR A 127 1.44 11.26 -6.90
CA THR A 127 0.24 11.74 -7.59
C THR A 127 -1.00 11.11 -6.97
N TRP A 128 -1.96 11.92 -6.51
CA TRP A 128 -3.19 11.39 -5.91
C TRP A 128 -4.26 11.14 -6.98
N LEU A 129 -4.65 9.87 -7.19
CA LEU A 129 -5.67 9.46 -8.16
C LEU A 129 -7.08 9.36 -7.54
N GLY A 130 -7.21 9.77 -6.28
CA GLY A 130 -8.44 9.73 -5.49
C GLY A 130 -8.50 8.51 -4.58
N HIS A 131 -9.28 8.62 -3.50
CA HIS A 131 -9.42 7.62 -2.45
C HIS A 131 -8.06 7.21 -1.86
N ALA A 132 -7.79 5.91 -1.69
CA ALA A 132 -6.50 5.36 -1.30
C ALA A 132 -5.54 5.13 -2.49
N THR A 133 -5.93 5.47 -3.73
CA THR A 133 -5.07 5.32 -4.90
C THR A 133 -4.07 6.48 -5.01
N VAL A 134 -2.81 6.23 -4.70
CA VAL A 134 -1.68 7.10 -5.07
C VAL A 134 -0.77 6.37 -6.08
N MET A 135 -0.24 7.14 -7.04
CA MET A 135 0.90 6.72 -7.85
C MET A 135 2.16 7.33 -7.23
N VAL A 136 3.17 6.50 -6.97
CA VAL A 136 4.43 6.89 -6.34
C VAL A 136 5.58 6.54 -7.27
N GLU A 137 6.55 7.43 -7.34
CA GLU A 137 7.69 7.35 -8.23
C GLU A 137 8.95 7.63 -7.40
N MET A 138 9.80 6.62 -7.22
CA MET A 138 11.01 6.68 -6.41
C MET A 138 11.96 5.57 -6.83
N ASP A 139 13.27 5.80 -6.70
CA ASP A 139 14.30 4.76 -6.78
C ASP A 139 14.18 3.86 -8.03
N GLU A 140 14.00 4.47 -9.20
CA GLU A 140 13.86 3.82 -10.52
C GLU A 140 12.57 2.98 -10.71
N LEU A 141 11.57 3.08 -9.82
CA LEU A 141 10.28 2.39 -9.91
C LEU A 141 9.08 3.35 -9.93
N ILE A 142 8.01 2.93 -10.60
CA ILE A 142 6.66 3.52 -10.49
C ILE A 142 5.70 2.48 -9.95
N PHE A 143 4.99 2.79 -8.87
CA PHE A 143 4.01 1.88 -8.27
C PHE A 143 2.70 2.56 -7.88
N LEU A 144 1.63 1.76 -7.80
CA LEU A 144 0.29 2.17 -7.38
C LEU A 144 -0.09 1.53 -6.06
N THR A 145 -0.80 2.26 -5.20
CA THR A 145 -1.50 1.70 -4.05
C THR A 145 -2.98 1.51 -4.39
N ASP A 146 -3.61 0.44 -3.89
CA ASP A 146 -5.07 0.23 -3.86
C ASP A 146 -5.85 0.85 -5.05
N PRO A 147 -5.60 0.39 -6.30
CA PRO A 147 -6.06 1.07 -7.50
C PRO A 147 -7.56 0.86 -7.75
N VAL A 148 -8.34 1.93 -7.62
CA VAL A 148 -9.78 1.93 -7.94
C VAL A 148 -10.11 3.00 -8.97
N PHE A 149 -10.32 2.56 -10.21
CA PHE A 149 -10.74 3.37 -11.35
C PHE A 149 -12.24 3.19 -11.68
N SER A 150 -12.91 2.17 -11.13
CA SER A 150 -14.37 1.99 -11.28
C SER A 150 -15.19 3.15 -10.72
N ALA A 151 -16.44 3.26 -11.19
CA ALA A 151 -17.39 4.25 -10.72
C ALA A 151 -18.01 3.87 -9.36
N ARG A 152 -18.14 2.57 -9.04
CA ARG A 152 -18.58 2.08 -7.74
C ARG A 152 -17.57 1.13 -7.10
N ALA A 153 -17.40 1.26 -5.79
CA ALA A 153 -16.70 0.32 -4.94
C ALA A 153 -17.71 -0.73 -4.45
N SER A 154 -17.93 -1.77 -5.25
CA SER A 154 -19.01 -2.73 -5.01
C SER A 154 -18.81 -4.02 -5.81
N PRO A 155 -19.36 -5.17 -5.37
CA PRO A 155 -19.48 -6.38 -6.21
C PRO A 155 -20.31 -6.17 -7.48
N SER A 156 -21.06 -5.06 -7.61
CA SER A 156 -21.85 -4.72 -8.79
C SER A 156 -21.78 -3.23 -9.10
N GLN A 157 -21.49 -2.87 -10.35
CA GLN A 157 -21.50 -1.45 -10.78
C GLN A 157 -22.91 -0.81 -10.79
N HIS A 158 -23.96 -1.60 -10.52
CA HIS A 158 -25.35 -1.11 -10.43
C HIS A 158 -25.74 -0.61 -9.02
N MET A 159 -25.09 -1.10 -7.96
CA MET A 159 -25.47 -0.87 -6.55
C MET A 159 -24.22 -0.61 -5.67
N GLY A 160 -24.37 -0.05 -4.47
CA GLY A 160 -23.25 0.26 -3.57
C GLY A 160 -22.64 1.65 -3.80
N PRO A 161 -21.63 2.05 -3.00
CA PRO A 161 -21.10 3.41 -2.99
C PRO A 161 -20.52 3.80 -4.36
N LYS A 162 -20.98 4.94 -4.87
CA LYS A 162 -20.49 5.55 -6.12
C LYS A 162 -19.57 6.71 -5.78
N ARG A 163 -18.42 6.82 -6.45
CA ARG A 163 -17.55 7.99 -6.28
C ARG A 163 -18.22 9.25 -6.79
N PHE A 164 -18.14 10.32 -6.01
CA PHE A 164 -18.67 11.64 -6.39
C PHE A 164 -17.63 12.49 -7.15
N ARG A 165 -16.34 12.10 -7.09
CA ARG A 165 -15.26 12.60 -7.96
C ARG A 165 -14.77 11.48 -8.88
N ARG A 166 -14.69 11.74 -10.19
CA ARG A 166 -14.18 10.79 -11.19
C ARG A 166 -12.69 10.46 -10.97
N PRO A 167 -12.17 9.34 -11.50
CA PRO A 167 -10.72 9.16 -11.64
C PRO A 167 -10.12 10.32 -12.46
N PRO A 168 -8.93 10.85 -12.09
CA PRO A 168 -8.27 11.90 -12.86
C PRO A 168 -7.88 11.45 -14.28
N CYS A 169 -7.43 10.20 -14.41
CA CYS A 169 -7.03 9.52 -15.65
C CYS A 169 -7.71 8.14 -15.77
N SER A 170 -7.66 7.55 -16.95
CA SER A 170 -7.96 6.14 -17.19
C SER A 170 -6.73 5.25 -16.99
N ILE A 171 -6.93 3.93 -16.89
CA ILE A 171 -5.84 2.96 -16.81
C ILE A 171 -4.97 2.96 -18.08
N GLY A 172 -5.52 3.33 -19.24
CA GLY A 172 -4.77 3.45 -20.49
C GLY A 172 -3.84 4.67 -20.56
N GLU A 173 -4.08 5.70 -19.74
CA GLU A 173 -3.29 6.93 -19.68
C GLU A 173 -2.16 6.90 -18.64
N LEU A 174 -2.09 5.86 -17.80
CA LEU A 174 -0.98 5.71 -16.83
C LEU A 174 0.37 5.54 -17.57
N PRO A 175 1.51 5.93 -16.96
CA PRO A 175 2.82 5.50 -17.42
C PRO A 175 2.99 3.97 -17.23
N ARG A 176 4.19 3.43 -17.52
CA ARG A 176 4.54 2.07 -17.08
C ARG A 176 4.41 1.99 -15.55
N ILE A 177 3.79 0.92 -15.05
CA ILE A 177 3.68 0.63 -13.62
C ILE A 177 4.42 -0.69 -13.36
N ASP A 178 5.38 -0.66 -12.44
CA ASP A 178 6.21 -1.82 -12.08
C ASP A 178 5.59 -2.66 -10.96
N ALA A 179 4.85 -2.01 -10.06
CA ALA A 179 4.17 -2.69 -8.96
C ALA A 179 2.80 -2.12 -8.58
N VAL A 180 1.92 -2.97 -8.06
CA VAL A 180 0.72 -2.58 -7.31
C VAL A 180 0.80 -3.14 -5.89
N LEU A 181 0.48 -2.32 -4.91
CA LEU A 181 0.45 -2.63 -3.49
C LEU A 181 -1.01 -2.66 -3.03
N ILE A 182 -1.49 -3.82 -2.54
CA ILE A 182 -2.83 -3.96 -1.99
C ILE A 182 -2.76 -3.99 -0.46
N SER A 183 -3.43 -3.07 0.24
CA SER A 183 -3.46 -3.04 1.71
C SER A 183 -4.37 -4.13 2.30
N HIS A 184 -5.56 -4.28 1.72
CA HIS A 184 -6.62 -5.18 2.21
C HIS A 184 -7.68 -5.40 1.12
N ASN A 185 -8.69 -6.22 1.39
CA ASN A 185 -9.58 -6.76 0.35
C ASN A 185 -10.95 -6.07 0.19
N HIS A 186 -11.21 -4.90 0.78
CA HIS A 186 -12.49 -4.19 0.58
C HIS A 186 -12.65 -3.67 -0.86
N TYR A 187 -13.89 -3.34 -1.25
CA TYR A 187 -14.23 -3.05 -2.65
C TYR A 187 -13.73 -1.69 -3.18
N ASP A 188 -13.40 -0.78 -2.27
CA ASP A 188 -12.84 0.55 -2.50
C ASP A 188 -11.31 0.56 -2.46
N HIS A 189 -10.67 -0.59 -2.15
CA HIS A 189 -9.21 -0.78 -2.20
C HIS A 189 -8.80 -1.86 -3.20
N LEU A 190 -9.64 -2.88 -3.41
CA LEU A 190 -9.46 -3.96 -4.37
C LEU A 190 -10.65 -4.02 -5.34
N ASP A 191 -10.62 -3.16 -6.37
CA ASP A 191 -11.61 -3.16 -7.45
C ASP A 191 -11.27 -4.18 -8.54
N TYR A 192 -12.19 -5.12 -8.78
CA TYR A 192 -12.04 -6.17 -9.79
C TYR A 192 -11.78 -5.62 -11.20
N ASN A 193 -12.52 -4.59 -11.62
CA ASN A 193 -12.36 -4.08 -13.00
C ASN A 193 -11.00 -3.39 -13.19
N SER A 194 -10.50 -2.72 -12.15
CA SER A 194 -9.17 -2.12 -12.15
C SER A 194 -8.06 -3.18 -12.19
N VAL A 195 -8.20 -4.27 -11.42
CA VAL A 195 -7.27 -5.41 -11.47
C VAL A 195 -7.23 -6.03 -12.87
N ILE A 196 -8.39 -6.33 -13.47
CA ILE A 196 -8.47 -6.88 -14.83
C ILE A 196 -7.83 -5.93 -15.84
N ALA A 197 -8.20 -4.65 -15.87
CA ALA A 197 -7.68 -3.70 -16.86
C ALA A 197 -6.18 -3.38 -16.69
N LEU A 198 -5.64 -3.42 -15.47
CA LEU A 198 -4.20 -3.31 -15.22
C LEU A 198 -3.46 -4.57 -15.70
N ASN A 199 -4.00 -5.76 -15.43
CA ASN A 199 -3.42 -7.02 -15.85
C ASN A 199 -3.48 -7.21 -17.38
N GLU A 200 -4.59 -6.82 -18.03
CA GLU A 200 -4.72 -6.79 -19.50
C GLU A 200 -3.72 -5.82 -20.16
N ARG A 201 -3.36 -4.72 -19.49
CA ARG A 201 -2.44 -3.71 -20.03
C ARG A 201 -0.96 -4.07 -19.86
N PHE A 202 -0.57 -4.55 -18.68
CA PHE A 202 0.84 -4.72 -18.30
C PHE A 202 1.27 -6.19 -18.15
N GLY A 203 0.32 -7.12 -17.98
CA GLY A 203 0.58 -8.55 -17.82
C GLY A 203 1.67 -8.84 -16.78
N ASN A 204 2.64 -9.66 -17.17
CA ASN A 204 3.70 -10.15 -16.28
C ASN A 204 4.79 -9.13 -15.95
N GLU A 205 4.84 -7.99 -16.66
CA GLU A 205 5.75 -6.88 -16.31
C GLU A 205 5.33 -6.20 -15.00
N LEU A 206 4.04 -6.24 -14.66
CA LEU A 206 3.50 -5.70 -13.42
C LEU A 206 3.56 -6.73 -12.29
N ARG A 207 4.22 -6.39 -11.18
CA ARG A 207 4.20 -7.19 -9.94
C ARG A 207 3.08 -6.77 -9.00
N TRP A 208 2.30 -7.72 -8.52
CA TRP A 208 1.29 -7.49 -7.49
C TRP A 208 1.82 -7.92 -6.13
N PHE A 209 1.85 -7.00 -5.17
CA PHE A 209 2.14 -7.28 -3.76
C PHE A 209 0.85 -7.27 -2.96
N VAL A 210 0.50 -8.39 -2.33
CA VAL A 210 -0.81 -8.60 -1.70
C VAL A 210 -0.75 -9.23 -0.29
N PRO A 211 -1.77 -9.02 0.55
CA PRO A 211 -1.84 -9.62 1.88
C PRO A 211 -2.05 -11.14 1.85
N LEU A 212 -1.54 -11.83 2.87
CA LEU A 212 -1.73 -13.27 3.08
C LEU A 212 -3.20 -13.70 3.01
N GLY A 213 -3.51 -14.58 2.05
CA GLY A 213 -4.84 -15.11 1.74
C GLY A 213 -5.47 -14.60 0.44
N LEU A 214 -4.81 -13.71 -0.32
CA LEU A 214 -5.33 -13.10 -1.55
C LEU A 214 -4.76 -13.70 -2.86
N LEU A 215 -3.69 -14.50 -2.81
CA LEU A 215 -3.01 -15.06 -4.00
C LEU A 215 -3.95 -15.77 -4.97
N ASP A 216 -4.78 -16.68 -4.47
CA ASP A 216 -5.78 -17.43 -5.25
C ASP A 216 -6.81 -16.51 -5.93
N TRP A 217 -7.17 -15.38 -5.30
CA TRP A 217 -8.09 -14.41 -5.89
C TRP A 217 -7.43 -13.64 -7.04
N MET A 218 -6.17 -13.23 -6.87
CA MET A 218 -5.39 -12.56 -7.93
C MET A 218 -5.14 -13.49 -9.12
N GLN A 219 -4.78 -14.74 -8.86
CA GLN A 219 -4.58 -15.77 -9.90
C GLN A 219 -5.88 -16.05 -10.69
N LYS A 220 -7.05 -16.04 -10.03
CA LYS A 220 -8.36 -16.14 -10.69
C LYS A 220 -8.73 -14.92 -11.53
N CYS A 221 -8.10 -13.77 -11.30
CA CYS A 221 -8.17 -12.60 -12.18
C CYS A 221 -7.14 -12.64 -13.32
N GLY A 222 -6.36 -13.73 -13.44
CA GLY A 222 -5.34 -13.91 -14.48
C GLY A 222 -4.00 -13.24 -14.17
N CYS A 223 -3.76 -12.78 -12.93
CA CYS A 223 -2.49 -12.18 -12.54
C CYS A 223 -1.47 -13.29 -12.21
N GLU A 224 -0.37 -13.39 -12.98
CA GLU A 224 0.64 -14.44 -12.78
C GLU A 224 1.81 -13.98 -11.88
N ASN A 225 2.24 -12.73 -11.99
CA ASN A 225 3.35 -12.15 -11.20
C ASN A 225 2.84 -11.56 -9.87
N VAL A 226 2.44 -12.45 -8.94
CA VAL A 226 1.85 -12.09 -7.64
C VAL A 226 2.73 -12.60 -6.50
N ILE A 227 3.00 -11.72 -5.53
CA ILE A 227 3.69 -12.02 -4.27
C ILE A 227 2.72 -11.78 -3.12
N GLU A 228 2.49 -12.82 -2.34
CA GLU A 228 1.64 -12.82 -1.14
C GLU A 228 2.52 -12.80 0.11
N LEU A 229 2.25 -11.89 1.06
CA LEU A 229 3.08 -11.68 2.26
C LEU A 229 2.25 -11.64 3.57
N ASP A 230 2.81 -12.22 4.63
CA ASP A 230 2.42 -11.95 6.02
C ASP A 230 3.10 -10.65 6.52
N TRP A 231 2.70 -10.14 7.68
CA TRP A 231 3.34 -8.98 8.29
C TRP A 231 4.82 -9.24 8.57
N TRP A 232 5.64 -8.23 8.27
CA TRP A 232 7.09 -8.21 8.35
C TRP A 232 7.83 -9.11 7.35
N GLU A 233 7.10 -9.80 6.46
CA GLU A 233 7.72 -10.42 5.28
C GLU A 233 8.00 -9.35 4.21
N GLU A 234 9.05 -9.61 3.42
CA GLU A 234 9.60 -8.64 2.48
C GLU A 234 9.92 -9.29 1.13
N ASN A 235 9.83 -8.50 0.06
CA ASN A 235 10.19 -8.91 -1.29
C ASN A 235 10.61 -7.69 -2.15
N CYS A 236 10.94 -7.89 -3.42
CA CYS A 236 11.35 -6.82 -4.34
C CYS A 236 10.72 -7.01 -5.73
N VAL A 237 10.86 -6.01 -6.61
CA VAL A 237 10.57 -6.16 -8.04
C VAL A 237 11.81 -6.75 -8.73
N PRO A 238 11.70 -7.80 -9.56
CA PRO A 238 12.86 -8.44 -10.17
C PRO A 238 13.67 -7.47 -11.04
N GLY A 239 14.99 -7.38 -10.81
CA GLY A 239 15.86 -6.42 -11.49
C GLY A 239 15.97 -5.08 -10.76
N HIS A 240 15.12 -4.83 -9.76
CA HIS A 240 15.15 -3.68 -8.86
C HIS A 240 15.37 -4.12 -7.41
N ASP A 241 16.19 -5.15 -7.20
CA ASP A 241 16.47 -5.85 -5.93
C ASP A 241 16.96 -4.95 -4.76
N LYS A 242 17.20 -3.66 -5.02
CA LYS A 242 17.56 -2.65 -4.02
C LYS A 242 16.35 -1.97 -3.36
N VAL A 243 15.16 -2.09 -3.95
CA VAL A 243 13.92 -1.54 -3.40
C VAL A 243 13.13 -2.68 -2.76
N THR A 244 13.03 -2.64 -1.44
CA THR A 244 12.36 -3.67 -0.64
C THR A 244 10.94 -3.22 -0.30
N PHE A 245 9.96 -4.06 -0.63
CA PHE A 245 8.56 -3.91 -0.26
C PHE A 245 8.29 -4.82 0.94
N VAL A 246 8.02 -4.22 2.10
CA VAL A 246 7.67 -4.93 3.34
C VAL A 246 6.19 -4.74 3.60
N PHE A 247 5.46 -5.84 3.80
CA PHE A 247 4.07 -5.75 4.26
C PHE A 247 4.08 -5.55 5.79
N THR A 248 3.48 -4.48 6.28
CA THR A 248 3.54 -4.10 7.70
C THR A 248 2.15 -4.12 8.35
N PRO A 249 2.04 -4.18 9.70
CA PRO A 249 0.72 -4.30 10.32
C PRO A 249 -0.19 -3.07 10.14
N SER A 250 -1.49 -3.29 10.27
CA SER A 250 -2.55 -2.27 10.40
C SER A 250 -3.64 -2.82 11.31
N GLN A 251 -4.41 -1.96 11.98
CA GLN A 251 -5.61 -2.36 12.72
C GLN A 251 -6.86 -2.14 11.85
N HIS A 252 -7.22 -3.14 11.06
CA HIS A 252 -8.41 -3.12 10.20
C HIS A 252 -9.05 -4.53 10.12
N TRP A 253 -9.74 -4.84 9.03
CA TRP A 253 -10.39 -6.12 8.78
C TRP A 253 -10.52 -6.36 7.26
N CYS A 254 -11.02 -7.52 6.86
CA CYS A 254 -11.21 -7.90 5.46
C CYS A 254 -12.56 -8.58 5.26
N LYS A 255 -13.32 -8.22 4.22
CA LYS A 255 -14.53 -8.92 3.78
C LYS A 255 -14.92 -8.58 2.34
N ARG A 256 -15.37 -9.56 1.56
CA ARG A 256 -15.97 -9.36 0.22
C ARG A 256 -17.33 -10.05 0.09
N THR A 257 -17.49 -11.23 0.67
CA THR A 257 -18.72 -12.02 0.61
C THR A 257 -19.30 -12.24 2.01
N LEU A 258 -20.48 -12.85 2.12
CA LEU A 258 -21.20 -12.96 3.40
C LEU A 258 -20.45 -13.74 4.50
N MET A 259 -19.48 -14.58 4.14
CA MET A 259 -18.86 -15.58 5.03
C MET A 259 -17.31 -15.57 5.03
N ASP A 260 -16.67 -14.60 4.38
CA ASP A 260 -15.21 -14.54 4.21
C ASP A 260 -14.47 -13.54 5.13
N ASP A 261 -15.16 -12.98 6.12
CA ASP A 261 -14.60 -12.10 7.16
C ASP A 261 -13.22 -12.57 7.63
N ASN A 262 -12.20 -11.75 7.48
CA ASN A 262 -10.83 -11.99 7.93
C ASN A 262 -10.22 -13.33 7.46
N LYS A 263 -10.65 -13.90 6.33
CA LYS A 263 -9.92 -14.99 5.66
C LYS A 263 -8.62 -14.51 5.01
N VAL A 264 -8.60 -13.24 4.61
CA VAL A 264 -7.45 -12.52 4.08
C VAL A 264 -6.94 -11.55 5.15
N LEU A 265 -5.62 -11.35 5.20
CA LEU A 265 -4.97 -10.36 6.05
C LEU A 265 -5.23 -8.93 5.53
N TRP A 266 -4.98 -7.94 6.38
CA TRP A 266 -4.96 -6.51 6.06
C TRP A 266 -3.66 -5.93 6.59
N GLY A 267 -3.18 -4.82 6.04
CA GLY A 267 -1.90 -4.25 6.45
C GLY A 267 -1.62 -2.89 5.83
N SER A 268 -0.47 -2.36 6.20
CA SER A 268 0.20 -1.22 5.61
C SER A 268 1.37 -1.71 4.74
N TRP A 269 2.01 -0.82 4.00
CA TRP A 269 3.22 -1.12 3.22
C TRP A 269 4.35 -0.16 3.56
N SER A 270 5.55 -0.70 3.76
CA SER A 270 6.79 0.06 3.87
C SER A 270 7.67 -0.25 2.66
N VAL A 271 7.96 0.77 1.85
CA VAL A 271 8.80 0.66 0.63
C VAL A 271 10.13 1.34 0.90
N LEU A 272 11.21 0.57 0.83
CA LEU A 272 12.54 0.96 1.28
C LEU A 272 13.50 0.98 0.07
N GLY A 273 13.75 2.16 -0.47
CA GLY A 273 14.73 2.37 -1.55
C GLY A 273 16.13 2.74 -1.05
N PRO A 274 17.13 2.77 -1.95
CA PRO A 274 18.45 3.35 -1.68
C PRO A 274 18.46 4.81 -1.25
N TRP A 275 17.54 5.63 -1.79
CA TRP A 275 17.48 7.07 -1.57
C TRP A 275 16.25 7.48 -0.77
N ASN A 276 15.06 6.97 -1.11
CA ASN A 276 13.81 7.35 -0.46
C ASN A 276 13.17 6.18 0.29
N ARG A 277 12.31 6.51 1.26
CA ARG A 277 11.41 5.56 1.92
C ARG A 277 9.98 6.07 1.90
N PHE A 278 9.05 5.20 1.50
CA PHE A 278 7.63 5.50 1.43
C PHE A 278 6.81 4.58 2.34
N PHE A 279 5.86 5.14 3.07
CA PHE A 279 4.90 4.39 3.88
C PHE A 279 3.48 4.56 3.32
N PHE A 280 2.70 3.48 3.28
CA PHE A 280 1.28 3.52 2.93
C PHE A 280 0.48 2.83 4.02
N ALA A 281 -0.33 3.58 4.76
CA ALA A 281 -1.04 3.06 5.93
C ALA A 281 -2.14 2.03 5.57
N GLY A 282 -2.63 2.03 4.32
CA GLY A 282 -3.90 1.39 3.98
C GLY A 282 -5.05 2.01 4.76
N ASP A 283 -6.10 1.23 5.01
CA ASP A 283 -7.09 1.56 6.04
C ASP A 283 -6.64 1.03 7.40
N THR A 284 -6.91 1.81 8.44
CA THR A 284 -6.53 1.46 9.81
C THR A 284 -7.28 2.31 10.84
N GLY A 285 -7.60 1.73 11.98
CA GLY A 285 -7.75 2.46 13.25
C GLY A 285 -6.39 2.63 13.92
N TYR A 286 -6.30 3.51 14.92
CA TYR A 286 -5.02 3.74 15.60
C TYR A 286 -4.60 2.53 16.47
N CYS A 287 -3.32 2.15 16.41
CA CYS A 287 -2.72 1.05 17.19
C CYS A 287 -1.20 1.25 17.37
N SER A 288 -0.57 0.47 18.26
CA SER A 288 0.86 0.62 18.59
C SER A 288 1.84 0.20 17.48
N ALA A 289 1.36 -0.47 16.42
CA ALA A 289 2.23 -0.95 15.34
C ALA A 289 2.94 0.18 14.58
N PHE A 290 2.36 1.40 14.54
CA PHE A 290 2.99 2.52 13.87
C PHE A 290 4.32 2.92 14.52
N GLU A 291 4.42 2.86 15.85
CA GLU A 291 5.69 3.03 16.55
C GLU A 291 6.69 1.91 16.21
N GLU A 292 6.23 0.66 16.08
CA GLU A 292 7.09 -0.48 15.70
C GLU A 292 7.66 -0.28 14.29
N ILE A 293 6.82 0.16 13.34
CA ILE A 293 7.17 0.48 11.96
C ILE A 293 8.19 1.64 11.93
N GLY A 294 7.91 2.75 12.62
CA GLY A 294 8.81 3.90 12.68
C GLY A 294 10.17 3.58 13.31
N LYS A 295 10.19 2.82 14.42
CA LYS A 295 11.44 2.36 15.06
C LYS A 295 12.26 1.41 14.18
N ARG A 296 11.61 0.60 13.35
CA ARG A 296 12.28 -0.42 12.51
C ARG A 296 12.74 0.11 11.14
N PHE A 297 11.95 1.00 10.54
CA PHE A 297 12.13 1.44 9.14
C PHE A 297 12.23 2.95 8.95
N GLY A 298 12.00 3.75 10.00
CA GLY A 298 12.10 5.20 9.94
C GLY A 298 13.55 5.73 9.81
N PRO A 299 13.71 7.02 9.52
CA PRO A 299 12.65 7.94 9.11
C PRO A 299 12.15 7.61 7.68
N PHE A 300 10.90 7.96 7.38
CA PHE A 300 10.33 7.88 6.02
C PHE A 300 10.28 9.26 5.37
N ASP A 301 10.49 9.37 4.06
CA ASP A 301 10.42 10.66 3.35
C ASP A 301 8.97 11.09 3.05
N LEU A 302 8.09 10.13 2.77
CA LEU A 302 6.66 10.37 2.61
C LEU A 302 5.82 9.21 3.17
N ALA A 303 4.74 9.54 3.87
CA ALA A 303 3.66 8.61 4.19
C ALA A 303 2.32 8.99 3.54
N ALA A 304 1.60 8.03 2.96
CA ALA A 304 0.20 8.18 2.56
C ALA A 304 -0.72 7.62 3.65
N ILE A 305 -1.49 8.49 4.31
CA ILE A 305 -2.25 8.17 5.54
C ILE A 305 -3.73 8.59 5.38
N PRO A 306 -4.71 7.73 5.71
CA PRO A 306 -6.13 8.05 5.59
C PRO A 306 -6.55 9.13 6.58
N ILE A 307 -7.44 10.02 6.13
CA ILE A 307 -8.04 11.05 7.00
C ILE A 307 -9.58 11.06 6.96
N GLY A 308 -10.22 10.19 6.17
CA GLY A 308 -11.67 10.10 6.02
C GLY A 308 -12.24 8.76 6.52
N ALA A 309 -13.56 8.60 6.40
CA ALA A 309 -14.36 7.46 6.86
C ALA A 309 -14.43 7.26 8.39
N TYR A 310 -14.31 8.34 9.17
CA TYR A 310 -14.16 8.26 10.62
C TYR A 310 -15.44 8.47 11.42
N GLU A 311 -16.54 8.99 10.86
CA GLU A 311 -17.77 9.20 11.65
C GLU A 311 -18.84 8.10 11.47
N PRO A 312 -19.52 7.69 12.56
CA PRO A 312 -19.40 8.20 13.92
C PRO A 312 -18.28 7.50 14.71
N ARG A 313 -17.50 8.27 15.49
CA ARG A 313 -16.32 7.77 16.23
C ARG A 313 -16.60 6.60 17.19
N TRP A 314 -17.83 6.45 17.70
CA TRP A 314 -18.16 5.32 18.60
C TRP A 314 -18.13 3.96 17.88
N PHE A 315 -18.31 3.95 16.56
CA PHE A 315 -18.34 2.78 15.69
C PHE A 315 -17.05 2.66 14.85
N MET A 316 -16.64 3.75 14.18
CA MET A 316 -15.55 3.72 13.20
C MET A 316 -14.14 3.66 13.80
N LYS A 317 -13.89 4.18 15.02
CA LYS A 317 -12.52 4.35 15.55
C LYS A 317 -11.66 3.08 15.68
N TYR A 318 -12.29 1.90 15.66
CA TYR A 318 -11.56 0.63 15.71
C TYR A 318 -10.90 0.30 14.35
N GLN A 319 -11.46 0.83 13.26
CA GLN A 319 -11.17 0.47 11.87
C GLN A 319 -10.73 1.66 10.99
N HIS A 320 -11.09 2.90 11.35
CA HIS A 320 -10.65 4.13 10.67
C HIS A 320 -10.21 5.19 11.69
N VAL A 321 -9.03 5.76 11.46
CA VAL A 321 -8.51 6.94 12.14
C VAL A 321 -9.29 8.19 11.76
N ASP A 322 -9.47 9.10 12.72
CA ASP A 322 -9.79 10.50 12.41
C ASP A 322 -8.50 11.29 12.07
N PRO A 323 -8.60 12.54 11.59
CA PRO A 323 -7.41 13.32 11.22
C PRO A 323 -6.44 13.60 12.37
N GLU A 324 -6.87 13.52 13.63
CA GLU A 324 -5.97 13.65 14.79
C GLU A 324 -5.17 12.36 15.01
N GLU A 325 -5.83 11.20 14.94
CA GLU A 325 -5.14 9.91 14.93
C GLU A 325 -4.22 9.75 13.70
N ALA A 326 -4.57 10.33 12.54
CA ALA A 326 -3.70 10.35 11.36
C ALA A 326 -2.40 11.16 11.57
N VAL A 327 -2.47 12.32 12.24
CA VAL A 327 -1.29 13.10 12.65
C VAL A 327 -0.42 12.31 13.64
N ARG A 328 -1.03 11.54 14.54
CA ARG A 328 -0.27 10.63 15.42
C ARG A 328 0.45 9.53 14.64
N ILE A 329 -0.20 8.92 13.64
CA ILE A 329 0.48 7.95 12.74
C ILE A 329 1.70 8.58 12.08
N HIS A 330 1.58 9.80 11.54
CA HIS A 330 2.70 10.55 10.94
C HIS A 330 3.90 10.67 11.91
N ILE A 331 3.65 11.03 13.17
CA ILE A 331 4.68 11.11 14.21
C ILE A 331 5.27 9.72 14.53
N ASP A 332 4.41 8.72 14.76
CA ASP A 332 4.81 7.39 15.23
C ASP A 332 5.63 6.61 14.19
N VAL A 333 5.29 6.74 12.90
CA VAL A 333 6.08 6.16 11.80
C VAL A 333 7.33 6.97 11.47
N GLN A 334 7.54 8.14 12.10
CA GLN A 334 8.70 9.01 11.92
C GLN A 334 8.87 9.46 10.45
N THR A 335 7.79 9.89 9.81
CA THR A 335 7.88 10.41 8.44
C THR A 335 8.13 11.92 8.42
N LYS A 336 8.97 12.39 7.51
CA LYS A 336 9.24 13.81 7.28
C LYS A 336 8.01 14.54 6.77
N ARG A 337 7.28 13.92 5.83
CA ARG A 337 6.11 14.50 5.17
C ARG A 337 5.01 13.46 5.00
N SER A 338 3.77 13.90 4.82
CA SER A 338 2.64 13.01 4.58
C SER A 338 1.64 13.58 3.59
N VAL A 339 0.95 12.68 2.88
CA VAL A 339 -0.15 13.00 1.98
C VAL A 339 -1.45 12.36 2.46
N ALA A 340 -2.50 13.16 2.54
CA ALA A 340 -3.83 12.72 2.93
C ALA A 340 -4.50 11.86 1.85
N ILE A 341 -5.05 10.71 2.24
CA ILE A 341 -5.81 9.78 1.37
C ILE A 341 -7.18 9.40 1.97
N HIS A 342 -7.92 8.52 1.29
CA HIS A 342 -9.23 7.96 1.68
C HIS A 342 -10.42 8.94 1.67
N TRP A 343 -10.18 10.24 1.70
CA TRP A 343 -11.22 11.28 1.75
C TRP A 343 -11.64 11.78 0.35
N GLY A 344 -12.69 12.63 0.32
CA GLY A 344 -13.05 13.46 -0.83
C GLY A 344 -13.46 12.71 -2.12
N THR A 345 -13.70 11.40 -2.07
CA THR A 345 -13.86 10.56 -3.28
C THR A 345 -15.12 9.70 -3.25
N PHE A 346 -15.33 8.95 -2.16
CA PHE A 346 -16.54 8.18 -1.87
C PHE A 346 -17.15 8.64 -0.55
N ALA A 347 -18.47 8.53 -0.40
CA ALA A 347 -19.14 8.66 0.89
C ALA A 347 -19.27 7.26 1.50
N LEU A 348 -18.39 6.94 2.45
CA LEU A 348 -18.32 5.62 3.11
C LEU A 348 -18.70 5.67 4.60
N ALA A 349 -18.84 6.88 5.12
CA ALA A 349 -19.12 7.21 6.51
C ALA A 349 -19.94 8.50 6.56
N ASN A 350 -20.12 9.05 7.76
CA ASN A 350 -21.10 10.09 8.01
C ASN A 350 -20.52 11.51 8.03
N GLU A 351 -19.20 11.73 8.06
CA GLU A 351 -18.62 13.08 8.15
C GLU A 351 -18.87 13.90 6.88
N HIS A 352 -19.04 15.22 7.03
CA HIS A 352 -19.19 16.14 5.90
C HIS A 352 -18.00 16.05 4.96
N TYR A 353 -18.23 15.97 3.64
CA TYR A 353 -17.21 15.61 2.64
C TYR A 353 -15.96 16.53 2.58
N LEU A 354 -16.06 17.76 3.09
CA LEU A 354 -14.95 18.74 3.25
C LEU A 354 -14.41 18.87 4.68
N GLU A 355 -14.95 18.13 5.66
CA GLU A 355 -14.46 18.17 7.05
C GLU A 355 -13.06 17.59 7.24
N PRO A 356 -12.64 16.48 6.57
CA PRO A 356 -11.33 15.86 6.83
C PRO A 356 -10.12 16.81 6.72
N PRO A 357 -9.97 17.67 5.69
CA PRO A 357 -8.87 18.64 5.63
C PRO A 357 -8.91 19.71 6.73
N VAL A 358 -10.11 20.10 7.18
CA VAL A 358 -10.27 21.11 8.24
C VAL A 358 -9.77 20.52 9.56
N LYS A 359 -10.28 19.35 9.94
CA LYS A 359 -9.83 18.64 11.16
C LYS A 359 -8.35 18.25 11.11
N LEU A 360 -7.81 17.95 9.93
CA LEU A 360 -6.37 17.74 9.74
C LEU A 360 -5.59 19.01 10.08
N SER A 361 -5.99 20.17 9.55
CA SER A 361 -5.33 21.45 9.85
C SER A 361 -5.40 21.80 11.34
N GLU A 362 -6.56 21.58 11.99
CA GLU A 362 -6.72 21.74 13.44
C GLU A 362 -5.82 20.78 14.24
N ALA A 363 -5.62 19.54 13.77
CA ALA A 363 -4.74 18.59 14.41
C ALA A 363 -3.26 18.99 14.25
N LEU A 364 -2.83 19.41 13.06
CA LEU A 364 -1.46 19.88 12.84
C LEU A 364 -1.11 21.05 13.76
N GLU A 365 -2.00 22.03 13.90
CA GLU A 365 -1.84 23.14 14.86
C GLU A 365 -1.72 22.64 16.31
N ARG A 366 -2.54 21.67 16.73
CA ARG A 366 -2.46 21.06 18.08
C ARG A 366 -1.12 20.38 18.37
N TYR A 367 -0.51 19.74 17.38
CA TYR A 367 0.78 19.04 17.53
C TYR A 367 2.00 19.91 17.17
N GLY A 368 1.80 21.18 16.80
CA GLY A 368 2.87 22.11 16.45
C GLY A 368 3.51 21.85 15.07
N LEU A 369 2.79 21.16 14.19
CA LEU A 369 3.21 20.81 12.83
C LEU A 369 2.61 21.78 11.79
N LYS A 370 3.23 21.86 10.62
CA LYS A 370 2.81 22.67 9.48
C LYS A 370 1.96 21.86 8.50
N THR A 371 1.21 22.57 7.66
CA THR A 371 0.53 22.00 6.48
C THR A 371 1.49 21.48 5.39
N GLU A 372 2.78 21.79 5.51
CA GLU A 372 3.87 21.24 4.71
C GLU A 372 4.24 19.80 5.14
N ASP A 373 4.10 19.50 6.44
CA ASP A 373 4.47 18.22 7.06
C ASP A 373 3.39 17.16 6.81
N PHE A 374 2.11 17.56 6.72
CA PHE A 374 1.02 16.69 6.30
C PHE A 374 0.07 17.47 5.38
N PHE A 375 0.18 17.24 4.08
CA PHE A 375 -0.53 18.00 3.05
C PHE A 375 -1.71 17.24 2.43
N VAL A 376 -2.69 17.99 1.97
CA VAL A 376 -3.73 17.50 1.05
C VAL A 376 -3.37 17.83 -0.39
N LEU A 377 -3.76 16.97 -1.32
CA LEU A 377 -3.67 17.20 -2.77
C LEU A 377 -5.09 17.32 -3.36
N LYS A 378 -5.23 17.94 -4.53
CA LYS A 378 -6.43 17.82 -5.37
C LYS A 378 -6.39 16.52 -6.16
N HIS A 379 -7.55 16.02 -6.59
CA HIS A 379 -7.63 14.84 -7.45
C HIS A 379 -6.85 15.06 -8.75
N GLY A 380 -5.80 14.26 -8.96
CA GLY A 380 -4.90 14.35 -10.13
C GLY A 380 -3.75 15.34 -9.98
N GLU A 381 -3.58 15.95 -8.81
CA GLU A 381 -2.40 16.76 -8.48
C GLU A 381 -1.20 15.87 -8.14
N SER A 382 -0.01 16.35 -8.49
CA SER A 382 1.26 15.69 -8.21
C SER A 382 2.15 16.62 -7.40
N ARG A 383 2.91 16.06 -6.46
CA ARG A 383 3.94 16.78 -5.70
C ARG A 383 5.27 16.05 -5.80
N TYR A 384 6.32 16.80 -6.14
CA TYR A 384 7.71 16.36 -6.14
C TYR A 384 8.33 16.73 -4.80
N LEU A 385 9.10 15.81 -4.22
CA LEU A 385 9.83 15.97 -2.96
C LEU A 385 11.31 15.66 -3.24
N ASN A 386 12.15 16.69 -3.12
CA ASN A 386 13.59 16.54 -3.25
C ASN A 386 14.20 16.10 -1.90
N THR A 387 15.20 15.22 -1.90
CA THR A 387 15.86 14.79 -0.64
C THR A 387 16.96 15.77 -0.18
N ASP A 388 17.48 16.61 -1.08
CA ASP A 388 18.57 17.55 -0.80
C ASP A 388 18.15 18.85 -0.08
N ASP A 389 16.84 19.15 0.02
CA ASP A 389 16.34 20.42 0.59
C ASP A 389 16.63 20.59 2.10
N GLU A 390 17.16 19.56 2.79
CA GLU A 390 17.47 19.58 4.24
C GLU A 390 18.95 19.86 4.57
N ASN A 391 19.82 20.11 3.57
CA ASN A 391 21.25 20.40 3.80
C ASN A 391 21.61 21.90 3.89
N PHE A 392 20.63 22.79 4.05
CA PHE A 392 20.82 24.26 4.07
C PHE A 392 20.02 25.01 5.15
N GLU A 393 20.14 24.61 6.43
CA GLU A 393 19.96 25.50 7.60
C GLU A 393 21.08 25.31 8.64
#